data_AF-A0A1Q3CMS8-F1
#
_entry.id   AF-A0A1Q3CMS8-F1
#
_cell.length_a   1.000
_cell.length_b   1.000
_cell.length_c   1.000
_cell.angle_alpha   90.00
_cell.angle_beta   90.00
_cell.angle_gamma   90.00
#
_symmetry.space_group_name_H-M   'P 1'
#
loop_
_entity.id
_entity.type
_entity.pdbx_description
1 polymer ?
#
loop_
_entity_poly.entity_id
_entity_poly.type
_entity_poly.pdbx_seq_one_letter_code
_entity_poly.pdbx_strand_id
1 'polypeptide(L)'
;MLKLYKYIVRSPDSTPPEIMNSRRFYPYFKDCVGAIDGTHVHPSVPLEIQGRFHRRKGGTTQNVLAAITFDLKFTYVLAGLEGSAHDSFILNSALSRSGGFKIPVGIILN
;
A
#
# COMPACT_ATOMS: atom_id res chain seq x y z
N MET A 1 1.72 12.09 10.19
CA MET A 1 1.09 11.90 8.86
C MET A 1 2.19 11.75 7.83
N LEU A 2 2.40 10.55 7.27
CA LEU A 2 3.28 10.37 6.12
C LEU A 2 2.66 11.15 4.94
N LYS A 3 3.38 12.16 4.46
CA LYS A 3 3.02 12.87 3.22
C LYS A 3 3.88 12.28 2.12
N LEU A 4 3.24 11.63 1.14
CA LEU A 4 3.93 11.30 -0.10
C LEU A 4 4.37 12.64 -0.74
N TYR A 5 5.62 12.73 -1.17
CA TYR A 5 6.08 13.92 -1.88
C TYR A 5 5.23 14.05 -3.16
N LYS A 6 4.69 15.25 -3.42
CA LYS A 6 3.59 15.53 -4.37
C LYS A 6 3.89 15.15 -5.85
N TYR A 7 5.10 14.67 -6.13
CA TYR A 7 5.70 14.58 -7.47
C TYR A 7 5.83 13.17 -8.04
N ILE A 8 5.40 12.10 -7.36
CA ILE A 8 5.67 10.73 -7.83
C ILE A 8 4.42 9.86 -7.80
N VAL A 9 3.30 10.33 -8.35
CA VAL A 9 2.14 9.46 -8.59
C VAL A 9 1.75 9.57 -10.06
N ARG A 10 2.19 8.60 -10.87
CA ARG A 10 1.63 8.37 -12.19
C ARG A 10 0.99 6.99 -12.15
N SER A 11 -0.32 6.93 -12.37
CA SER A 11 -0.97 5.67 -12.69
C SER A 11 -0.44 5.22 -14.05
N PRO A 12 0.09 4.00 -14.21
CA PRO A 12 0.51 3.54 -15.52
C PRO A 12 -0.75 3.26 -16.35
N ASP A 13 -0.72 3.69 -17.61
CA ASP A 13 -1.88 3.66 -18.51
C ASP A 13 -2.08 2.30 -19.20
N SER A 14 -1.15 1.35 -19.01
CA SER A 14 -1.16 0.06 -19.70
C SER A 14 -0.49 -1.06 -18.91
N THR A 15 -0.82 -2.31 -19.26
CA THR A 15 -0.12 -3.50 -18.78
C THR A 15 1.39 -3.39 -19.09
N PRO A 16 2.29 -3.58 -18.12
CA PRO A 16 3.73 -3.53 -18.35
C PRO A 16 4.23 -4.62 -19.31
N PRO A 17 5.31 -4.36 -20.07
CA PRO A 17 5.94 -5.36 -20.96
C PRO A 17 6.35 -6.65 -20.24
N GLU A 18 6.74 -6.56 -18.97
CA GLU A 18 7.14 -7.70 -18.12
C GLU A 18 5.99 -8.71 -17.95
N ILE A 19 4.75 -8.22 -17.91
CA ILE A 19 3.56 -9.08 -17.92
C ILE A 19 3.25 -9.52 -19.34
N MET A 20 3.14 -8.58 -20.29
CA MET A 20 2.69 -8.88 -21.67
C MET A 20 3.57 -9.93 -22.36
N ASN A 21 4.88 -9.90 -22.13
CA ASN A 21 5.84 -10.78 -22.79
C ASN A 21 6.09 -12.10 -22.01
N SER A 22 5.47 -12.27 -20.85
CA SER A 22 5.66 -13.46 -20.01
C SER A 22 4.48 -14.42 -20.15
N ARG A 23 4.74 -15.63 -20.68
CA ARG A 23 3.72 -16.71 -20.71
C ARG A 23 3.30 -17.17 -19.31
N ARG A 24 4.08 -16.84 -18.27
CA ARG A 24 3.76 -17.13 -16.87
C ARG A 24 2.75 -16.12 -16.31
N PHE A 25 2.82 -14.86 -16.73
CA PHE A 25 2.02 -13.77 -16.16
C PHE A 25 0.84 -13.38 -17.05
N TYR A 26 1.00 -13.42 -18.38
CA TYR A 26 -0.10 -13.24 -19.32
C TYR A 26 -0.83 -14.58 -19.55
N PRO A 27 -2.17 -14.62 -19.55
CA PRO A 27 -3.12 -13.50 -19.47
C PRO A 27 -3.55 -13.13 -18.04
N TYR A 28 -3.09 -13.83 -17.00
CA TYR A 28 -3.60 -13.71 -15.63
C TYR A 28 -3.49 -12.31 -15.02
N PHE A 29 -2.42 -11.58 -15.35
CA PHE A 29 -2.18 -10.21 -14.88
C PHE A 29 -2.43 -9.17 -15.97
N LYS A 30 -3.20 -9.51 -17.03
CA LYS A 30 -3.61 -8.52 -18.03
C LYS A 30 -4.35 -7.37 -17.33
N ASP A 31 -4.03 -6.14 -17.72
CA ASP A 31 -4.56 -4.89 -17.17
C ASP A 31 -4.17 -4.62 -15.70
N CYS A 32 -3.18 -5.37 -15.17
CA CYS A 32 -2.55 -5.05 -13.90
C CYS A 32 -1.62 -3.84 -14.07
N VAL A 33 -1.84 -2.83 -13.23
CA VAL A 33 -1.14 -1.53 -13.26
C VAL A 33 -0.19 -1.34 -12.07
N GLY A 34 -0.22 -2.24 -11.10
CA GLY A 34 0.63 -2.14 -9.92
C GLY A 34 0.34 -3.20 -8.88
N ALA A 35 0.93 -3.03 -7.70
CA ALA A 35 0.72 -3.89 -6.54
C ALA A 35 0.30 -3.06 -5.33
N ILE A 36 -0.48 -3.66 -4.44
CA ILE A 36 -0.85 -3.11 -3.14
C ILE A 36 -0.46 -4.14 -2.10
N ASP A 37 0.27 -3.72 -1.08
CA ASP A 37 0.67 -4.62 0.01
C ASP A 37 0.71 -3.89 1.35
N GLY A 38 0.48 -4.63 2.43
CA GLY A 38 0.60 -4.19 3.82
C GLY A 38 1.92 -4.65 4.42
N THR A 39 2.75 -3.72 4.87
CA THR A 39 4.05 -4.05 5.49
C THR A 39 4.17 -3.48 6.89
N HIS A 40 4.76 -4.24 7.82
CA HIS A 40 4.96 -3.77 9.20
C HIS A 40 6.32 -3.07 9.32
N VAL A 41 6.29 -1.80 9.73
CA VAL A 41 7.49 -1.00 10.00
C VAL A 41 7.58 -0.65 11.47
N HIS A 42 8.79 -0.33 11.94
CA HIS A 42 8.96 0.22 13.27
C HIS A 42 8.53 1.70 13.27
N PRO A 43 7.55 2.11 14.10
CA PRO A 43 7.09 3.49 14.12
C PRO A 43 8.12 4.38 14.83
N SER A 44 8.50 5.48 14.17
CA SER A 44 9.25 6.55 14.81
C SER A 44 8.26 7.55 15.42
N VAL A 45 7.91 7.32 16.69
CA VAL A 45 6.96 8.15 17.42
C VAL A 45 7.49 8.51 18.82
N PRO A 46 7.05 9.65 19.40
CA PRO A 46 7.41 10.04 20.76
C PRO A 46 7.08 8.94 21.78
N LEU A 47 7.90 8.82 22.82
CA LEU A 47 7.80 7.79 23.86
C LEU A 47 6.41 7.76 24.52
N GLU A 48 5.78 8.93 24.66
CA GLU A 48 4.47 9.11 25.29
C GLU A 48 3.35 8.39 24.53
N ILE A 49 3.52 8.16 23.23
CA ILE A 49 2.53 7.49 22.37
C ILE A 49 2.98 6.13 21.85
N GLN A 50 4.24 5.71 22.09
CA GLN A 50 4.75 4.39 21.69
C GLN A 50 3.90 3.24 22.25
N GLY A 51 3.36 3.41 23.46
CA GLY A 51 2.44 2.45 24.10
C GLY A 51 1.29 1.99 23.19
N ARG A 52 0.80 2.87 22.31
CA ARG A 52 -0.34 2.62 21.41
C ARG A 52 -0.01 1.71 20.22
N PHE A 53 1.28 1.50 19.95
CA PHE A 53 1.76 0.69 18.83
C PHE A 53 2.40 -0.62 19.28
N HIS A 54 2.25 -0.98 20.56
CA HIS A 54 2.78 -2.24 21.11
C HIS A 54 1.97 -3.45 20.63
N ARG A 55 2.67 -4.49 20.17
CA ARG A 55 2.06 -5.81 19.93
C ARG A 55 2.11 -6.69 21.18
N ARG A 56 1.17 -7.64 21.25
CA ARG A 56 1.01 -8.63 22.33
C ARG A 56 2.23 -9.55 22.53
N LYS A 57 3.14 -9.63 21.55
CA LYS A 57 4.36 -10.48 21.55
C LYS A 57 5.66 -9.68 21.76
N GLY A 58 5.57 -8.40 22.13
CA GLY A 58 6.72 -7.51 22.30
C GLY A 58 7.07 -6.75 21.02
N GLY A 59 7.62 -5.55 21.19
CA GLY A 59 7.99 -4.64 20.10
C GLY A 59 6.87 -3.73 19.62
N THR A 60 7.28 -2.64 18.98
CA THR A 60 6.42 -1.59 18.42
C THR A 60 6.39 -1.76 16.90
N THR A 61 5.24 -2.03 16.30
CA THR A 61 5.11 -2.07 14.84
C THR A 61 3.84 -1.37 14.38
N GLN A 62 3.94 -0.69 13.24
CA GLN A 62 2.83 -0.06 12.55
C GLN A 62 2.73 -0.68 11.17
N ASN A 63 1.55 -1.15 10.80
CA ASN A 63 1.31 -1.59 9.45
C ASN A 63 1.21 -0.37 8.52
N VAL A 64 1.80 -0.46 7.35
CA VAL A 64 1.81 0.57 6.31
C VAL A 64 1.30 -0.07 5.03
N LEU A 65 0.21 0.47 4.50
CA LEU A 65 -0.29 0.09 3.19
C LEU A 65 0.44 0.90 2.13
N ALA A 66 1.05 0.24 1.17
CA ALA A 66 1.68 0.87 0.03
C ALA A 66 1.07 0.35 -1.27
N ALA A 67 0.79 1.26 -2.19
CA ALA A 67 0.51 0.94 -3.59
C ALA A 67 1.68 1.40 -4.45
N ILE A 68 2.14 0.54 -5.35
CA ILE A 68 3.28 0.80 -6.23
C ILE A 68 2.97 0.47 -7.69
N THR A 69 3.65 1.13 -8.62
CA THR A 69 3.74 0.75 -10.03
C THR A 69 4.80 -0.35 -10.25
N PHE A 70 4.88 -0.88 -11.46
CA PHE A 70 5.90 -1.88 -11.84
C PHE A 70 7.33 -1.34 -11.88
N ASP A 71 7.52 -0.03 -12.09
CA ASP A 71 8.81 0.64 -11.91
C ASP A 71 9.10 1.01 -10.45
N LEU A 72 8.38 0.37 -9.51
CA LEU A 72 8.54 0.47 -8.05
C LEU A 72 8.30 1.87 -7.48
N LYS A 73 7.53 2.71 -8.17
CA LYS A 73 7.16 4.04 -7.68
C LYS A 73 5.89 3.96 -6.84
N PHE A 74 5.93 4.55 -5.65
CA PHE A 74 4.76 4.63 -4.78
C PHE A 74 3.68 5.51 -5.38
N THR A 75 2.49 4.98 -5.60
CA THR A 75 1.31 5.75 -5.99
C THR A 75 0.46 6.14 -4.78
N TYR A 76 0.59 5.39 -3.67
CA TYR A 76 -0.10 5.67 -2.41
C TYR A 76 0.66 5.05 -1.24
N VAL A 77 0.70 5.76 -0.10
CA VAL A 77 1.22 5.24 1.16
C VAL A 77 0.32 5.70 2.29
N LEU A 78 -0.16 4.76 3.09
CA LEU A 78 -0.94 5.02 4.29
C LEU A 78 -0.30 4.32 5.48
N ALA A 79 0.14 5.12 6.45
CA ALA A 79 0.42 4.59 7.78
C ALA A 79 -0.89 4.12 8.40
N GLY A 80 -0.91 2.85 8.79
CA GLY A 80 -2.02 2.20 9.48
C GLY A 80 -2.31 2.82 10.84
N LEU A 81 -3.50 2.50 11.35
CA LEU A 81 -3.94 2.98 12.65
C LEU A 81 -3.13 2.33 13.79
N GLU A 82 -3.19 2.93 14.97
CA GLU A 82 -2.55 2.42 16.19
C GLU A 82 -2.93 0.95 16.44
N GLY A 83 -1.96 0.14 16.89
CA GLY A 83 -2.16 -1.28 17.23
C GLY A 83 -2.03 -2.27 16.07
N SER A 84 -2.44 -3.52 16.33
CA SER A 84 -2.37 -4.64 15.36
C SER A 84 -3.51 -4.60 14.34
N ALA A 85 -3.73 -3.44 13.70
CA ALA A 85 -4.76 -3.30 12.68
C ALA A 85 -4.50 -4.27 11.52
N HIS A 86 -5.52 -5.06 11.18
CA HIS A 86 -5.48 -6.03 10.09
C HIS A 86 -5.33 -5.30 8.73
N ASP A 87 -4.64 -5.91 7.76
CA ASP A 87 -4.40 -5.31 6.44
C ASP A 87 -5.70 -4.84 5.77
N SER A 88 -6.76 -5.64 5.88
CA SER A 88 -8.09 -5.31 5.37
C SER A 88 -8.71 -4.05 5.98
N PHE A 89 -8.44 -3.79 7.26
CA PHE A 89 -8.94 -2.59 7.93
C PHE A 89 -8.24 -1.33 7.42
N ILE A 90 -6.92 -1.41 7.19
CA ILE A 90 -6.15 -0.28 6.65
C ILE A 90 -6.50 -0.04 5.19
N LEU A 91 -6.70 -1.11 4.41
CA LEU A 91 -7.20 -0.99 3.04
C LEU A 91 -8.59 -0.32 3.01
N ASN A 92 -9.52 -0.75 3.86
CA ASN A 92 -10.84 -0.13 3.94
C ASN A 92 -10.76 1.35 4.38
N SER A 93 -9.86 1.68 5.30
CA SER A 93 -9.57 3.06 5.69
C SER A 93 -9.01 3.89 4.53
N ALA A 94 -8.14 3.30 3.70
CA ALA A 94 -7.58 3.95 2.52
C ALA A 94 -8.66 4.30 1.48
N LEU A 95 -9.61 3.39 1.26
CA LEU A 95 -10.70 3.52 0.28
C LEU A 95 -11.81 4.48 0.73
N SER A 96 -12.13 4.51 2.02
CA SER A 96 -13.21 5.34 2.58
C SER A 96 -12.83 6.81 2.85
N ARG A 97 -11.53 7.14 2.80
CA ARG A 97 -11.04 8.49 3.10
C ARG A 97 -11.33 9.47 1.96
N SER A 98 -11.78 10.68 2.30
CA SER A 98 -11.90 11.78 1.33
C SER A 98 -10.52 12.11 0.73
N GLY A 99 -10.40 12.02 -0.60
CA GLY A 99 -9.10 12.11 -1.29
C GLY A 99 -8.14 10.94 -1.01
N GLY A 100 -8.68 9.81 -0.55
CA GLY A 100 -7.95 8.58 -0.25
C GLY A 100 -7.49 7.81 -1.48
N PHE A 101 -7.14 6.54 -1.29
CA PHE A 101 -6.66 5.69 -2.37
C PHE A 101 -7.76 5.49 -3.40
N LYS A 102 -7.47 5.88 -4.65
CA LYS A 102 -8.36 5.63 -5.78
C LYS A 102 -7.84 4.44 -6.55
N ILE A 103 -8.68 3.42 -6.65
CA ILE A 103 -8.39 2.26 -7.48
C ILE A 103 -8.41 2.72 -8.94
N PRO A 104 -7.30 2.65 -9.67
CA PRO A 104 -7.29 2.93 -11.11
C PRO A 104 -8.14 1.86 -11.84
N VAL A 105 -8.67 2.21 -13.01
CA VAL A 105 -9.38 1.23 -13.85
C VAL A 105 -8.42 0.09 -14.21
N GLY A 106 -8.76 -1.13 -13.82
CA GLY A 106 -7.90 -2.31 -13.92
C GLY A 106 -8.37 -3.43 -13.00
N ILE A 107 -7.59 -4.50 -12.88
CA ILE A 107 -7.90 -5.64 -12.02
C ILE A 107 -7.17 -5.49 -10.68
N ILE A 108 -7.92 -5.64 -9.58
CA ILE A 108 -7.34 -5.92 -8.26
C ILE A 108 -7.33 -7.44 -8.09
N LEU A 109 -6.14 -8.00 -7.91
CA LEU A 109 -5.97 -9.38 -7.49
C LEU A 109 -5.71 -9.34 -5.98
N ASN A 110 -6.54 -10.05 -5.20
CA ASN A 110 -6.34 -10.23 -3.76
C ASN A 110 -5.72 -11.58 -3.44
#